data_AF-A0A0J9YEQ9-F1
#
_entry.id   AF-A0A0J9YEQ9-F1
#
_cell.length_a   1.000
_cell.length_b   1.000
_cell.length_c   1.000
_cell.angle_alpha   90.00
_cell.angle_beta   90.00
_cell.angle_gamma   90.00
#
_symmetry.space_group_name_H-M   'P 1'
#
loop_
_entity.id
_entity.type
_entity.pdbx_description
1 polymer ?
#
loop_
_entity_poly.entity_id
_entity_poly.type
_entity_poly.pdbx_seq_one_letter_code
_entity_poly.pdbx_strand_id
1 'polypeptide(L)'
;MIGTTRALKRLNLRIAALLDNSTEWFGTRALQALAYFPTLTHLSLWTCALPFDLPYILAKSPLANNLTMLRLAIVRNLSNNMLCAIFRALPSLTSFTLIYSVDGRFICPACIDVLTFVQLFECCPRISELELHDCVTVDATRLAIAAHSHFHSSSTSLG
;
A
#
# COMPACT_ATOMS: atom_id res chain seq x y z
N MET A 1 0.00 7.71 -38.50
CA MET A 1 -0.95 7.10 -37.55
C MET A 1 -0.16 6.62 -36.34
N ILE A 2 -0.15 7.39 -35.26
CA ILE A 2 0.44 6.97 -33.98
C ILE A 2 -0.60 6.04 -33.36
N GLY A 3 -0.27 4.75 -33.25
CA GLY A 3 -1.17 3.74 -32.72
C GLY A 3 -1.72 4.15 -31.35
N THR A 4 -2.99 3.85 -31.11
CA THR A 4 -3.67 4.08 -29.83
C THR A 4 -2.86 3.41 -28.72
N THR A 5 -2.05 4.19 -28.00
CA THR A 5 -1.21 3.67 -26.92
C THR A 5 -2.12 3.20 -25.80
N ARG A 6 -2.21 1.88 -25.61
CA ARG A 6 -2.96 1.28 -24.50
C ARG A 6 -2.38 1.79 -23.19
N ALA A 7 -3.20 2.51 -22.42
CA ALA A 7 -2.74 3.09 -21.17
C ALA A 7 -2.42 2.01 -20.14
N LEU A 8 -1.27 2.14 -19.45
CA LEU A 8 -0.84 1.17 -18.43
C LEU A 8 -1.78 1.25 -17.22
N LYS A 9 -2.43 0.13 -16.88
CA LYS A 9 -3.36 0.02 -15.74
C LYS A 9 -2.76 -0.66 -14.52
N ARG A 10 -1.78 -1.55 -14.74
CA ARG A 10 -1.15 -2.33 -13.68
C ARG A 10 0.36 -2.25 -13.82
N LEU A 11 1.04 -1.96 -12.73
CA LEU A 11 2.49 -1.88 -12.66
C LEU A 11 2.96 -2.71 -11.48
N ASN A 12 3.76 -3.73 -11.77
CA ASN A 12 4.41 -4.56 -10.77
C ASN A 12 5.92 -4.35 -10.89
N LEU A 13 6.51 -3.79 -9.84
CA LEU A 13 7.93 -3.51 -9.75
C LEU A 13 8.55 -4.48 -8.74
N ARG A 14 9.27 -5.48 -9.26
CA ARG A 14 10.14 -6.36 -8.47
C ARG A 14 11.57 -6.03 -8.79
N ILE A 15 12.20 -5.35 -7.85
CA ILE A 15 13.41 -4.57 -8.13
C ILE A 15 14.68 -5.37 -7.84
N ALA A 16 14.67 -6.23 -6.83
CA ALA A 16 15.86 -7.01 -6.49
C ALA A 16 15.53 -8.36 -5.84
N ALA A 17 16.45 -9.32 -5.96
CA ALA A 17 16.41 -10.55 -5.16
C ALA A 17 16.93 -10.30 -3.73
N LEU A 18 17.76 -9.27 -3.54
CA LEU A 18 18.37 -8.87 -2.28
C LEU A 18 18.31 -7.34 -2.17
N LEU A 19 17.72 -6.83 -1.08
CA LEU A 19 17.69 -5.42 -0.75
C LEU A 19 19.03 -4.99 -0.15
N ASP A 20 19.96 -4.59 -1.00
CA ASP A 20 21.23 -4.00 -0.60
C ASP A 20 21.18 -2.45 -0.72
N ASN A 21 22.28 -1.78 -0.42
CA ASN A 21 22.36 -0.33 -0.55
C ASN A 21 22.44 0.11 -2.03
N SER A 22 22.84 -0.79 -2.94
CA SER A 22 22.96 -0.48 -4.37
C SER A 22 21.61 -0.46 -5.09
N THR A 23 20.61 -1.20 -4.58
CA THR A 23 19.25 -1.31 -5.15
C THR A 23 18.28 -0.25 -4.62
N GLU A 24 18.68 0.51 -3.59
CA GLU A 24 17.88 1.58 -2.98
C GLU A 24 17.55 2.73 -3.96
N TRP A 25 18.46 3.05 -4.89
CA TRP A 25 18.27 4.14 -5.85
C TRP A 25 17.08 3.91 -6.80
N PHE A 26 16.85 2.64 -7.17
CA PHE A 26 15.79 2.29 -8.11
C PHE A 26 14.42 2.48 -7.46
N GLY A 27 14.28 2.23 -6.16
CA GLY A 27 13.05 2.49 -5.40
C GLY A 27 12.61 3.95 -5.49
N THR A 28 13.48 4.89 -5.10
CA THR A 28 13.13 6.31 -5.06
C THR A 28 12.79 6.88 -6.44
N ARG A 29 13.62 6.65 -7.46
CA ARG A 29 13.39 7.25 -8.80
C ARG A 29 12.27 6.57 -9.58
N ALA A 30 12.11 5.25 -9.48
CA ALA A 30 10.98 4.57 -10.11
C ALA A 30 9.64 5.01 -9.50
N LEU A 31 9.63 5.29 -8.20
CA LEU A 31 8.43 5.79 -7.51
C LEU A 31 8.10 7.23 -7.90
N GLN A 32 9.09 8.10 -8.10
CA GLN A 32 8.85 9.43 -8.67
C GLN A 32 8.25 9.37 -10.08
N ALA A 33 8.65 8.37 -10.88
CA ALA A 33 8.09 8.17 -12.22
C ALA A 33 6.59 7.78 -12.20
N LEU A 34 6.05 7.35 -11.07
CA LEU A 34 4.62 7.04 -10.91
C LEU A 34 3.70 8.23 -11.23
N ALA A 35 4.19 9.46 -11.07
CA ALA A 35 3.47 10.67 -11.44
C ALA A 35 3.09 10.72 -12.94
N TYR A 36 3.80 9.98 -13.79
CA TYR A 36 3.58 9.94 -15.24
C TYR A 36 2.63 8.81 -15.69
N PHE A 37 2.04 8.04 -14.76
CA PHE A 37 1.10 6.97 -15.08
C PHE A 37 -0.33 7.33 -14.63
N PRO A 38 -1.00 8.30 -15.28
CA PRO A 38 -2.28 8.85 -14.81
C PRO A 38 -3.41 7.83 -14.77
N THR A 39 -3.30 6.75 -15.54
CA THR A 39 -4.33 5.72 -15.66
C THR A 39 -4.13 4.54 -14.74
N LEU A 40 -3.03 4.47 -14.00
CA LEU A 40 -2.66 3.32 -13.19
C LEU A 40 -3.67 3.11 -12.06
N THR A 41 -4.17 1.90 -11.94
CA THR A 41 -5.13 1.51 -10.90
C THR A 41 -4.56 0.46 -9.95
N HIS A 42 -3.54 -0.28 -10.37
CA HIS A 42 -2.88 -1.29 -9.54
C HIS A 42 -1.38 -1.04 -9.50
N LEU A 43 -0.84 -0.93 -8.29
CA LEU A 43 0.58 -0.77 -8.04
C LEU A 43 1.04 -1.88 -7.11
N SER A 44 2.08 -2.59 -7.51
CA SER A 44 2.73 -3.58 -6.68
C SER A 44 4.22 -3.28 -6.59
N LEU A 45 4.70 -3.13 -5.37
CA LEU A 45 6.09 -2.80 -5.05
C LEU A 45 6.69 -3.94 -4.25
N TRP A 46 7.73 -4.55 -4.82
CA TRP A 46 8.42 -5.68 -4.22
C TRP A 46 9.88 -5.34 -4.04
N THR A 47 10.43 -5.68 -2.88
CA THR A 47 11.88 -5.63 -2.62
C THR A 47 12.48 -4.26 -2.91
N CYS A 48 11.86 -3.19 -2.38
CA CYS A 48 12.30 -1.82 -2.59
C CYS A 48 12.34 -1.01 -1.28
N ALA A 49 13.14 0.06 -1.25
CA ALA A 49 13.05 1.06 -0.21
C ALA A 49 11.98 2.09 -0.58
N LEU A 50 11.07 2.39 0.35
CA LEU A 50 10.12 3.48 0.15
C LEU A 50 10.83 4.81 0.46
N PRO A 51 10.74 5.82 -0.44
CA PRO A 51 11.26 7.14 -0.16
C PRO A 51 10.37 7.85 0.86
N PHE A 52 10.98 8.72 1.66
CA PHE A 52 10.27 9.40 2.75
C PHE A 52 9.13 10.32 2.27
N ASP A 53 9.21 10.81 1.03
CA ASP A 53 8.25 11.70 0.38
C ASP A 53 7.20 10.95 -0.46
N LEU A 54 7.18 9.61 -0.43
CA LEU A 54 6.20 8.80 -1.16
C LEU A 54 4.74 9.24 -0.94
N PRO A 55 4.26 9.50 0.30
CA PRO A 55 2.87 9.93 0.50
C PRO A 55 2.56 11.24 -0.23
N TYR A 56 3.52 12.16 -0.25
CA TYR A 56 3.38 13.44 -0.95
C TYR A 56 3.36 13.27 -2.47
N ILE A 57 4.23 12.39 -3.02
CA ILE A 57 4.23 12.04 -4.44
C ILE A 57 2.88 11.43 -4.83
N LEU A 58 2.37 10.48 -4.04
CA LEU A 58 1.08 9.85 -4.28
C LEU A 58 -0.06 10.88 -4.26
N ALA A 59 -0.13 11.71 -3.22
CA ALA A 59 -1.16 12.72 -3.04
C ALA A 59 -1.19 13.79 -4.15
N LYS A 60 -0.04 14.12 -4.74
CA LYS A 60 0.06 15.09 -5.85
C LYS A 60 -0.07 14.46 -7.24
N SER A 61 -0.07 13.13 -7.32
CA SER A 61 -0.22 12.42 -8.58
C SER A 61 -1.70 12.10 -8.86
N PRO A 62 -2.05 11.78 -10.11
CA PRO A 62 -3.38 11.26 -10.44
C PRO A 62 -3.71 9.94 -9.71
N LEU A 63 -2.71 9.27 -9.11
CA LEU A 63 -2.90 8.01 -8.40
C LEU A 63 -3.74 8.16 -7.13
N ALA A 64 -3.73 9.33 -6.48
CA ALA A 64 -4.52 9.59 -5.27
C ALA A 64 -5.99 9.17 -5.42
N ASN A 65 -6.55 9.41 -6.60
CA ASN A 65 -7.96 9.14 -6.91
C ASN A 65 -8.18 7.93 -7.85
N ASN A 66 -7.11 7.35 -8.40
CA ASN A 66 -7.21 6.26 -9.39
C ASN A 66 -6.68 4.93 -8.88
N LEU A 67 -5.77 4.93 -7.91
CA LEU A 67 -5.18 3.70 -7.41
C LEU A 67 -6.17 2.98 -6.50
N THR A 68 -6.64 1.82 -6.96
CA THR A 68 -7.60 0.97 -6.24
C THR A 68 -6.90 -0.20 -5.55
N MET A 69 -5.74 -0.62 -6.03
CA MET A 69 -4.94 -1.68 -5.43
C MET A 69 -3.51 -1.22 -5.16
N LEU A 70 -3.07 -1.40 -3.91
CA LEU A 70 -1.68 -1.25 -3.52
C LEU A 70 -1.19 -2.53 -2.84
N ARG A 71 -0.12 -3.11 -3.38
CA ARG A 71 0.60 -4.24 -2.76
C ARG A 71 2.02 -3.82 -2.41
N LEU A 72 2.39 -3.98 -1.16
CA LEU A 72 3.74 -3.76 -0.64
C LEU A 72 4.32 -5.10 -0.17
N ALA A 73 5.43 -5.54 -0.75
CA ALA A 73 6.06 -6.80 -0.41
C ALA A 73 7.56 -6.59 -0.11
N ILE A 74 7.98 -6.93 1.11
CA ILE A 74 9.38 -6.82 1.57
C ILE A 74 9.90 -5.40 1.26
N VAL A 75 9.30 -4.38 1.88
CA VAL A 75 9.70 -3.00 1.66
C VAL A 75 10.50 -2.46 2.85
N ARG A 76 11.57 -1.70 2.59
CA ARG A 76 12.34 -0.99 3.64
C ARG A 76 11.72 0.37 3.94
N ASN A 77 12.10 0.93 5.09
CA ASN A 77 11.66 2.24 5.59
C ASN A 77 10.14 2.34 5.82
N LEU A 78 9.49 1.19 6.01
CA LEU A 78 8.10 1.15 6.41
C LEU A 78 7.98 1.38 7.91
N SER A 79 7.04 2.25 8.28
CA SER A 79 6.65 2.53 9.66
C SER A 79 5.14 2.71 9.71
N ASN A 80 4.55 2.68 10.90
CA ASN A 80 3.14 3.07 11.09
C ASN A 80 2.86 4.44 10.45
N ASN A 81 3.67 5.46 10.76
CA ASN A 81 3.48 6.81 10.22
C ASN A 81 3.51 6.84 8.68
N MET A 82 4.42 6.08 8.07
CA MET A 82 4.52 5.98 6.61
C MET A 82 3.26 5.34 6.02
N LEU A 83 2.80 4.20 6.55
CA LEU A 83 1.57 3.54 6.08
C LEU A 83 0.34 4.42 6.27
N CYS A 84 0.17 5.02 7.45
CA CYS A 84 -0.93 5.94 7.74
C CYS A 84 -0.94 7.13 6.78
N ALA A 85 0.22 7.68 6.44
CA ALA A 85 0.33 8.76 5.45
C ALA A 85 -0.02 8.28 4.03
N ILE A 86 0.39 7.07 3.64
CA ILE A 86 0.01 6.45 2.36
C ILE A 86 -1.51 6.26 2.29
N PHE A 87 -2.15 5.77 3.35
CA PHE A 87 -3.61 5.57 3.37
C PHE A 87 -4.36 6.89 3.20
N ARG A 88 -3.93 7.97 3.87
CA ARG A 88 -4.50 9.32 3.67
C ARG A 88 -4.31 9.84 2.25
N ALA A 89 -3.20 9.48 1.60
CA ALA A 89 -2.91 9.88 0.23
C ALA A 89 -3.70 9.09 -0.83
N LEU A 90 -4.27 7.94 -0.47
CA LEU A 90 -4.93 7.00 -1.39
C LEU A 90 -6.35 6.62 -0.93
N PRO A 91 -7.30 7.58 -0.83
CA PRO A 91 -8.66 7.30 -0.37
C PRO A 91 -9.47 6.36 -1.29
N SER A 92 -9.00 6.13 -2.52
CA SER A 92 -9.67 5.29 -3.52
C SER A 92 -9.32 3.80 -3.43
N LEU A 93 -8.47 3.39 -2.48
CA LEU A 93 -8.10 1.99 -2.31
C LEU A 93 -9.32 1.13 -2.00
N THR A 94 -9.42 0.02 -2.72
CA THR A 94 -10.35 -1.08 -2.50
C THR A 94 -9.63 -2.34 -2.01
N SER A 95 -8.34 -2.45 -2.31
CA SER A 95 -7.51 -3.61 -1.94
C SER A 95 -6.12 -3.16 -1.47
N PHE A 96 -5.71 -3.66 -0.30
CA PHE A 96 -4.38 -3.46 0.24
C PHE A 96 -3.76 -4.80 0.66
N THR A 97 -2.54 -5.07 0.17
CA THR A 97 -1.77 -6.25 0.55
C THR A 97 -0.43 -5.85 1.15
N LEU A 98 -0.09 -6.40 2.32
CA LEU A 98 1.22 -6.28 2.94
C LEU A 98 1.86 -7.65 3.13
N ILE A 99 3.07 -7.84 2.58
CA ILE A 99 3.80 -9.10 2.64
C ILE A 99 5.18 -8.87 3.24
N TYR A 100 5.45 -9.51 4.38
CA TYR A 100 6.77 -9.46 5.02
C TYR A 100 7.47 -10.80 5.14
N SER A 101 6.95 -11.90 4.57
CA SER A 101 7.71 -13.15 4.46
C SER A 101 7.66 -13.71 3.06
N VAL A 102 8.86 -14.02 2.57
CA VAL A 102 9.10 -14.99 1.52
C VAL A 102 10.17 -15.90 2.12
N ASP A 103 9.86 -17.18 2.29
CA ASP A 103 10.73 -18.19 2.89
C ASP A 103 11.18 -17.92 4.35
N GLY A 104 10.41 -17.13 5.12
CA GLY A 104 10.66 -16.90 6.56
C GLY A 104 11.84 -15.96 6.89
N ARG A 105 12.37 -15.24 5.90
CA ARG A 105 13.61 -14.45 6.04
C ARG A 105 13.41 -12.99 6.48
N PHE A 106 12.19 -12.48 6.36
CA PHE A 106 11.87 -11.10 6.64
C PHE A 106 10.77 -11.05 7.71
N ILE A 107 10.79 -10.01 8.53
CA ILE A 107 9.84 -9.82 9.63
C ILE A 107 9.22 -8.45 9.46
N CYS A 108 7.90 -8.39 9.61
CA CYS A 108 7.18 -7.11 9.61
C CYS A 108 7.71 -6.21 10.74
N PRO A 109 8.00 -4.93 10.49
CA PRO A 109 8.43 -4.00 11.54
C PRO A 109 7.47 -4.01 12.72
N ALA A 110 7.99 -4.14 13.94
CA ALA A 110 7.16 -4.25 15.16
C ALA A 110 6.31 -3.01 15.46
N CYS A 111 6.63 -1.87 14.83
CA CYS A 111 5.82 -0.66 14.90
C CYS A 111 4.54 -0.73 14.05
N ILE A 112 4.39 -1.75 13.19
CA ILE A 112 3.17 -1.98 12.42
C ILE A 112 2.28 -2.91 13.24
N ASP A 113 1.13 -2.37 13.62
CA ASP A 113 0.20 -2.97 14.56
C ASP A 113 -1.26 -2.81 14.07
N VAL A 114 -2.21 -3.19 14.93
CA VAL A 114 -3.65 -3.07 14.62
C VAL A 114 -4.07 -1.64 14.34
N LEU A 115 -3.53 -0.64 15.06
CA LEU A 115 -3.91 0.76 14.90
C LEU A 115 -3.55 1.28 13.50
N THR A 116 -2.47 0.76 12.93
CA THR A 116 -2.08 1.02 11.54
C THR A 116 -3.22 0.69 10.57
N PHE A 117 -3.90 -0.44 10.76
CA PHE A 117 -4.97 -0.90 9.87
C PHE A 117 -6.35 -0.36 10.25
N VAL A 118 -6.56 0.05 11.50
CA VAL A 118 -7.71 0.88 11.86
C VAL A 118 -7.67 2.19 11.06
N GLN A 119 -6.49 2.82 10.95
CA GLN A 119 -6.33 4.02 10.14
C GLN A 119 -6.60 3.77 8.65
N LEU A 120 -6.28 2.58 8.11
CA LEU A 120 -6.64 2.19 6.75
C LEU A 120 -8.15 2.26 6.55
N PHE A 121 -8.93 1.65 7.46
CA PHE A 121 -10.39 1.65 7.38
C PHE A 121 -10.98 3.07 7.44
N GLU A 122 -10.38 3.96 8.25
CA GLU A 122 -10.82 5.36 8.33
C GLU A 122 -10.50 6.17 7.06
N CYS A 123 -9.32 5.96 6.47
CA CYS A 123 -8.84 6.76 5.33
C CYS A 123 -9.34 6.25 3.97
N CYS A 124 -9.62 4.95 3.86
CA CYS A 124 -9.97 4.28 2.61
C CYS A 124 -11.39 3.71 2.71
N PRO A 125 -12.45 4.54 2.58
CA PRO A 125 -13.83 4.13 2.83
C PRO A 125 -14.38 3.09 1.83
N ARG A 126 -13.63 2.79 0.76
CA ARG A 126 -13.98 1.78 -0.25
C ARG A 126 -13.18 0.48 -0.11
N ILE A 127 -12.34 0.38 0.92
CA ILE A 127 -11.54 -0.81 1.17
C ILE A 127 -12.47 -2.01 1.37
N SER A 128 -12.23 -3.10 0.66
CA SER A 128 -13.00 -4.35 0.76
C SER A 128 -12.09 -5.56 0.94
N GLU A 129 -10.80 -5.40 0.67
CA GLU A 129 -9.80 -6.46 0.74
C GLU A 129 -8.58 -5.96 1.52
N LEU A 130 -8.21 -6.72 2.57
CA LEU A 130 -7.00 -6.52 3.35
C LEU A 130 -6.29 -7.87 3.49
N GLU A 131 -5.10 -7.98 2.91
CA GLU A 131 -4.26 -9.18 2.99
C GLU A 131 -2.98 -8.87 3.77
N LEU A 132 -2.74 -9.60 4.86
CA LEU A 132 -1.54 -9.49 5.68
C LEU A 132 -0.81 -10.83 5.71
N HIS A 133 0.44 -10.86 5.22
CA HIS A 133 1.28 -12.05 5.24
C HIS A 133 2.46 -11.81 6.18
N ASP A 134 2.56 -12.66 7.20
CA ASP A 134 3.64 -12.67 8.21
C ASP A 134 3.81 -11.33 8.94
N CYS A 135 2.67 -10.65 9.16
CA CYS A 135 2.55 -9.47 10.00
C CYS A 135 2.28 -9.89 11.46
N VAL A 136 3.21 -10.65 12.04
CA VAL A 136 3.03 -11.33 13.35
C VAL A 136 2.78 -10.39 14.53
N THR A 137 3.11 -9.11 14.40
CA THR A 137 2.87 -8.07 15.41
C THR A 137 1.44 -7.54 15.42
N VAL A 138 0.64 -7.88 14.40
CA VAL A 138 -0.75 -7.46 14.27
C VAL A 138 -1.63 -8.47 15.00
N ASP A 139 -2.27 -8.04 16.08
CA ASP A 139 -3.29 -8.84 16.77
C ASP A 139 -4.50 -9.06 15.86
N ALA A 140 -4.59 -10.27 15.30
CA ALA A 140 -5.62 -10.65 14.35
C ALA A 140 -7.04 -10.57 14.94
N THR A 141 -7.20 -10.86 16.23
CA THR A 141 -8.51 -10.80 16.91
C THR A 141 -9.00 -9.36 16.98
N ARG A 142 -8.13 -8.44 17.43
CA ARG A 142 -8.47 -7.01 17.49
C ARG A 142 -8.68 -6.42 16.10
N LEU A 143 -7.90 -6.83 15.11
CA LEU A 143 -8.07 -6.41 13.73
C LEU A 143 -9.43 -6.89 13.17
N ALA A 144 -9.82 -8.14 13.43
CA ALA A 144 -11.10 -8.68 12.99
C ALA A 144 -12.29 -7.94 13.63
N ILE A 145 -12.19 -7.59 14.92
CA ILE A 145 -13.20 -6.75 15.60
C ILE A 145 -13.30 -5.38 14.92
N ALA A 146 -12.17 -4.73 14.68
CA ALA A 146 -12.15 -3.42 14.01
C ALA A 146 -12.74 -3.46 12.60
N ALA A 147 -12.39 -4.48 11.81
CA ALA A 147 -12.94 -4.70 10.49
C ALA A 147 -14.45 -4.93 10.54
N HIS A 148 -14.92 -5.80 11.45
CA HIS A 148 -16.35 -6.03 11.64
C HIS A 148 -17.10 -4.74 11.99
N SER A 149 -16.58 -3.95 12.94
CA SER A 149 -17.16 -2.65 13.26
C SER A 149 -17.20 -1.73 12.05
N HIS A 150 -16.13 -1.62 11.26
CA HIS A 150 -16.10 -0.77 10.08
C HIS A 150 -17.14 -1.17 9.02
N PHE A 151 -17.25 -2.47 8.72
CA PHE A 151 -18.11 -2.98 7.65
C PHE A 151 -19.58 -3.14 8.03
N HIS A 152 -19.90 -3.29 9.32
CA HIS A 152 -21.28 -3.54 9.78
C HIS A 152 -21.89 -2.41 10.61
N SER A 153 -21.11 -1.54 11.25
CA SER A 153 -21.68 -0.40 11.99
C SER A 153 -22.03 0.80 11.08
N SER A 154 -21.43 0.87 9.89
CA SER A 154 -21.78 1.84 8.85
C SER A 154 -23.16 1.56 8.20
N SER A 155 -23.70 0.35 8.33
CA SER A 155 -25.07 0.01 7.92
C SER A 155 -26.17 0.36 8.94
N THR A 156 -25.81 0.74 10.18
CA THR A 156 -26.78 1.04 11.24
C THR A 156 -27.18 2.52 11.36
N SER A 157 -26.68 3.42 10.51
CA SER A 157 -27.05 4.85 10.51
C SER A 157 -28.16 5.22 9.53
N LEU A 158 -28.94 4.25 9.05
CA LEU A 158 -30.17 4.45 8.27
C LEU A 158 -31.36 3.94 9.09
N GLY A 159 -31.81 4.74 10.04
CA GLY A 159 -33.02 4.58 10.83
C GLY A 159 -33.53 5.94 11.26
#